data_AF-A0A9P7BNE9-F1
#
_entry.id   AF-A0A9P7BNE9-F1
#
_cell.length_a   1.000
_cell.length_b   1.000
_cell.length_c   1.000
_cell.angle_alpha   90.00
_cell.angle_beta   90.00
_cell.angle_gamma   90.00
#
_symmetry.space_group_name_H-M   'P 1'
#
loop_
_entity.id
_entity.type
_entity.pdbx_description
1 polymer ?
#
loop_
_entity_poly.entity_id
_entity_poly.type
_entity_poly.pdbx_seq_one_letter_code
_entity_poly.pdbx_strand_id
1 'polypeptide(L)'
;MNAMGRLILGYFADHIGRLNMFMIASTFSGLFCMLLWPFAKTYETMMAFAVLFGFTCGIYYTLAAPITASVVGAENISSGLSILFVISSAAAVGPPISSAIQMATPDNGYIGIQMFSGAVYIFGSLICLILKIKMTGSLISIM
;
A
#
# COMPACT_ATOMS: atom_id res chain seq x y z
N MET A 1 14.85 -2.94 -4.92
CA MET A 1 13.93 -4.11 -5.07
C MET A 1 12.55 -3.71 -5.59
N ASN A 2 12.07 -2.50 -5.25
CA ASN A 2 10.75 -2.01 -5.67
C ASN A 2 10.54 -2.01 -7.19
N ALA A 3 11.57 -1.77 -8.00
CA ALA A 3 11.46 -1.85 -9.47
C ALA A 3 11.11 -3.27 -9.97
N MET A 4 11.69 -4.32 -9.37
CA MET A 4 11.37 -5.71 -9.71
C MET A 4 9.96 -6.08 -9.25
N GLY A 5 9.56 -5.65 -8.05
CA GLY A 5 8.21 -5.82 -7.54
C GLY A 5 7.16 -5.19 -8.45
N ARG A 6 7.45 -4.02 -9.01
CA ARG A 6 6.58 -3.33 -9.97
C ARG A 6 6.35 -4.13 -11.25
N LEU A 7 7.39 -4.78 -11.78
CA LEU A 7 7.27 -5.61 -12.98
C LEU A 7 6.47 -6.88 -12.70
N ILE A 8 6.84 -7.61 -11.64
CA ILE A 8 6.24 -8.91 -11.34
C ILE A 8 4.79 -8.75 -10.88
N LEU A 9 4.54 -7.87 -9.91
CA LEU A 9 3.19 -7.64 -9.41
C LEU A 9 2.30 -6.93 -10.44
N GLY A 10 2.89 -6.10 -11.31
CA GLY A 10 2.19 -5.52 -12.45
C GLY A 10 1.71 -6.61 -13.42
N TYR A 11 2.59 -7.55 -13.77
CA TYR A 11 2.23 -8.70 -14.61
C TYR A 11 1.11 -9.55 -14.00
N PHE A 12 1.17 -9.85 -12.70
CA PHE A 12 0.10 -10.57 -12.00
C PHE A 12 -1.20 -9.76 -11.89
N ALA A 13 -1.11 -8.43 -11.78
CA ALA A 13 -2.27 -7.55 -11.71
C ALA A 13 -3.12 -7.60 -12.99
N ASP A 14 -2.48 -7.81 -14.14
CA ASP A 14 -3.20 -7.94 -15.42
C ASP A 14 -3.99 -9.25 -15.52
N HIS A 15 -3.63 -10.29 -14.75
CA HIS A 15 -4.34 -11.57 -14.73
C HIS A 15 -5.41 -11.68 -13.62
N ILE A 16 -5.14 -11.14 -12.43
CA ILE A 16 -6.00 -11.31 -11.24
C ILE A 16 -6.97 -10.10 -11.06
N GLY A 17 -6.76 -9.04 -11.84
CA GLY A 17 -7.47 -7.77 -11.74
C GLY A 17 -6.65 -6.75 -10.95
N ARG A 18 -6.57 -5.53 -11.50
CA ARG A 18 -5.67 -4.49 -11.02
C ARG A 18 -5.99 -4.07 -9.59
N LEU A 19 -7.26 -3.87 -9.29
CA LEU A 19 -7.70 -3.48 -7.96
C LEU A 19 -7.49 -4.61 -6.93
N ASN A 20 -7.63 -5.88 -7.34
CA ASN A 20 -7.42 -7.04 -6.47
C ASN A 20 -5.96 -7.17 -6.05
N MET A 21 -5.05 -7.07 -7.03
CA MET A 21 -3.62 -7.15 -6.77
C MET A 21 -3.16 -5.99 -5.88
N PHE A 22 -3.70 -4.79 -6.07
CA PHE A 22 -3.42 -3.65 -5.21
C PHE A 22 -3.84 -3.88 -3.74
N MET A 23 -5.04 -4.42 -3.51
CA MET A 23 -5.52 -4.75 -2.16
C MET A 23 -4.68 -5.85 -1.50
N ILE A 24 -4.37 -6.91 -2.24
CA ILE A 24 -3.55 -8.03 -1.74
C ILE A 24 -2.16 -7.51 -1.33
N ALA A 25 -1.49 -6.77 -2.22
CA ALA A 25 -0.17 -6.22 -1.94
C ALA A 25 -0.18 -5.22 -0.78
N SER A 26 -1.21 -4.38 -0.67
CA SER A 26 -1.36 -3.44 0.45
C SER A 26 -1.59 -4.17 1.78
N THR A 27 -2.41 -5.22 1.78
CA THR A 27 -2.65 -6.06 2.96
C THR A 27 -1.38 -6.77 3.41
N PHE A 28 -0.64 -7.39 2.48
CA PHE A 28 0.63 -8.03 2.81
C PHE A 28 1.67 -7.03 3.31
N SER A 29 1.74 -5.83 2.72
CA SER A 29 2.64 -4.76 3.22
C SER A 29 2.31 -4.37 4.66
N GLY A 30 1.02 -4.23 4.99
CA GLY A 30 0.57 -3.95 6.35
C GLY A 30 0.91 -5.08 7.34
N LEU A 31 0.67 -6.33 6.93
CA LEU A 31 1.03 -7.52 7.71
C LEU A 31 2.54 -7.64 7.93
N PHE A 32 3.37 -7.36 6.93
CA PHE A 32 4.82 -7.37 7.09
C PHE A 32 5.28 -6.28 8.07
N CYS A 33 4.69 -5.08 8.02
CA CYS A 33 4.96 -4.03 8.99
C CYS A 33 4.55 -4.40 10.42
N MET A 34 3.48 -5.18 10.62
CA MET A 34 3.02 -5.59 11.95
C MET A 34 3.67 -6.86 12.47
N LEU A 35 3.97 -7.84 11.62
CA LEU A 35 4.38 -9.19 12.04
C LEU A 35 5.87 -9.46 11.83
N LEU A 36 6.51 -8.82 10.85
CA LEU A 36 7.93 -9.05 10.59
C LEU A 36 8.79 -7.95 11.22
N TRP A 37 8.37 -6.69 11.07
CA TRP A 37 9.18 -5.55 11.52
C TRP A 37 9.41 -5.52 13.05
N PRO A 38 8.44 -5.81 13.93
CA PRO A 38 8.71 -5.82 15.37
C PRO A 38 9.65 -6.94 15.83
N PHE A 39 9.72 -8.03 15.06
CA PHE A 39 10.57 -9.18 15.34
C PHE A 39 11.95 -9.08 14.67
N ALA A 40 12.14 -8.12 13.76
CA ALA A 40 13.39 -7.87 13.06
C ALA A 40 14.42 -7.17 13.96
N LYS A 41 15.00 -7.92 14.90
CA LYS A 41 16.04 -7.43 15.84
C LYS A 41 17.46 -7.67 15.35
N THR A 42 17.64 -8.44 14.27
CA THR A 42 18.95 -8.76 13.69
C THR A 42 19.09 -8.16 12.30
N TYR A 43 20.33 -7.92 11.85
CA TYR A 43 20.59 -7.35 10.52
C TYR A 43 19.97 -8.20 9.39
N GLU A 44 20.09 -9.53 9.49
CA GLU A 44 19.56 -10.47 8.50
C GLU A 44 18.02 -10.42 8.40
N THR A 45 17.33 -10.37 9.55
CA THR A 45 15.86 -10.29 9.58
C THR A 45 15.36 -8.94 9.08
N MET A 46 16.09 -7.86 9.36
CA MET A 46 15.79 -6.54 8.82
C MET A 46 15.99 -6.47 7.30
N MET A 47 17.04 -7.13 6.78
CA MET A 47 17.27 -7.23 5.33
C MET A 47 16.15 -8.02 4.65
N ALA A 48 15.74 -9.16 5.20
CA ALA A 48 14.61 -9.94 4.70
C ALA A 48 13.30 -9.13 4.70
N PHE A 49 13.04 -8.35 5.75
CA PHE A 49 11.91 -7.43 5.79
C PHE A 49 11.98 -6.36 4.68
N ALA A 50 13.13 -5.70 4.50
CA ALA A 50 13.30 -4.67 3.48
C ALA A 50 13.08 -5.22 2.06
N VAL A 51 13.50 -6.46 1.81
CA VAL A 51 13.27 -7.18 0.56
C VAL A 51 11.77 -7.40 0.30
N LEU A 52 11.07 -7.99 1.26
CA LEU A 52 9.66 -8.34 1.15
C LEU A 52 8.78 -7.10 1.04
N PHE A 53 8.98 -6.13 1.95
CA PHE A 53 8.25 -4.87 1.94
C PHE A 53 8.55 -4.04 0.68
N GLY A 54 9.80 -4.03 0.22
CA GLY A 54 10.16 -3.35 -1.01
C GLY A 54 9.47 -3.92 -2.25
N PHE A 55 9.29 -5.25 -2.29
CA PHE A 55 8.58 -5.91 -3.37
C PHE A 55 7.11 -5.45 -3.46
N THR A 56 6.42 -5.35 -2.33
CA THR A 56 4.99 -5.02 -2.30
C THR A 56 4.69 -3.53 -2.37
N CYS A 57 5.54 -2.67 -1.80
CA CYS A 57 5.29 -1.22 -1.72
C CYS A 57 5.28 -0.52 -3.09
N GLY A 58 6.09 -1.00 -4.05
CA GLY A 58 6.22 -0.36 -5.37
C GLY A 58 4.95 -0.38 -6.23
N ILE A 59 3.98 -1.24 -5.90
CA ILE A 59 2.82 -1.51 -6.75
C ILE A 59 1.88 -0.30 -6.91
N TYR A 60 1.86 0.60 -5.93
CA TYR A 60 0.98 1.77 -5.92
C TYR A 60 1.11 2.62 -7.18
N TYR A 61 2.33 3.02 -7.53
CA TYR A 61 2.56 3.85 -8.71
C TYR A 61 2.39 3.10 -10.03
N THR A 62 2.53 1.76 -10.02
CA THR A 62 2.29 0.94 -11.22
C THR A 62 0.81 0.83 -11.52
N LEU A 63 -0.02 0.67 -10.48
CA LEU A 63 -1.46 0.45 -10.64
C LEU A 63 -2.30 1.73 -10.53
N ALA A 64 -1.73 2.85 -10.07
CA ALA A 64 -2.44 4.13 -9.98
C ALA A 64 -3.13 4.52 -11.29
N ALA A 65 -2.37 4.65 -12.38
CA ALA A 65 -2.92 5.04 -13.68
C ALA A 65 -4.00 4.07 -14.21
N PRO A 66 -3.78 2.74 -14.26
CA PRO A 66 -4.77 1.84 -14.84
C PRO A 66 -5.98 1.57 -13.93
N ILE A 67 -5.85 1.70 -12.60
CA ILE A 67 -7.02 1.73 -11.69
C ILE A 67 -7.82 3.00 -11.94
N THR A 68 -7.17 4.17 -11.97
CA THR A 68 -7.85 5.44 -12.26
C THR A 68 -8.57 5.39 -13.61
N ALA A 69 -7.95 4.84 -14.66
CA ALA A 69 -8.59 4.64 -15.96
C ALA A 69 -9.86 3.80 -15.89
N SER A 70 -9.88 2.80 -15.01
CA SER A 70 -11.06 1.94 -14.80
C SER A 70 -12.17 2.64 -14.01
N VAL A 71 -11.86 3.69 -13.26
CA VAL A 71 -12.80 4.44 -12.41
C VAL A 71 -13.42 5.63 -13.17
N VAL A 72 -12.59 6.47 -13.79
CA VAL A 72 -13.04 7.73 -14.42
C VAL A 72 -13.23 7.64 -15.93
N GLY A 73 -12.86 6.50 -16.55
CA GLY A 73 -12.85 6.31 -17.99
C GLY A 73 -11.62 6.90 -18.67
N ALA A 74 -11.32 6.42 -19.89
CA ALA A 74 -10.09 6.75 -20.61
C ALA A 74 -9.93 8.24 -20.93
N GLU A 75 -11.03 8.94 -21.17
CA GLU A 75 -11.04 10.37 -21.54
C GLU A 75 -10.59 11.28 -20.39
N ASN A 76 -10.85 10.88 -19.14
CA ASN A 76 -10.59 11.71 -17.95
C ASN A 76 -9.41 11.21 -17.11
N ILE A 77 -8.57 10.30 -17.63
CA ILE A 77 -7.42 9.73 -16.90
C ILE A 77 -6.52 10.83 -16.35
N SER A 78 -6.15 11.81 -17.17
CA SER A 78 -5.21 12.86 -16.77
C SER A 78 -5.71 13.66 -15.57
N SER A 79 -6.98 14.08 -15.61
CA SER A 79 -7.64 14.80 -14.52
C SER A 79 -7.77 13.94 -13.26
N GLY A 80 -8.21 12.68 -13.42
CA GLY A 80 -8.35 11.74 -12.31
C GLY A 80 -7.01 11.42 -11.63
N LEU A 81 -5.95 11.24 -12.42
CA LEU A 81 -4.61 10.93 -11.91
C LEU A 81 -3.99 12.14 -11.22
N SER A 82 -4.24 13.34 -11.75
CA SER A 82 -3.81 14.60 -11.12
C SER A 82 -4.43 14.77 -9.73
N ILE A 83 -5.74 14.56 -9.60
CA ILE A 83 -6.43 14.60 -8.30
C ILE A 83 -5.87 13.54 -7.35
N LEU A 84 -5.66 12.32 -7.84
CA LEU A 84 -5.09 11.22 -7.05
C LEU A 84 -3.71 11.58 -6.50
N PHE A 85 -2.82 12.15 -7.31
CA PHE A 85 -1.50 12.55 -6.85
C PHE A 85 -1.52 13.77 -5.92
N VAL A 86 -2.42 14.73 -6.14
CA VAL A 86 -2.61 15.85 -5.21
C VAL A 86 -3.03 15.34 -3.83
N ILE A 87 -4.00 14.43 -3.76
CA ILE A 87 -4.42 13.83 -2.48
C ILE A 87 -3.28 13.03 -1.85
N SER A 88 -2.48 12.34 -2.68
CA SER A 88 -1.35 11.54 -2.20
C SER A 88 -0.24 12.38 -1.57
N SER A 89 -0.18 13.68 -1.86
CA SER A 89 0.73 14.60 -1.15
C SER A 89 0.44 14.70 0.35
N ALA A 90 -0.80 14.41 0.78
CA ALA A 90 -1.15 14.35 2.20
C ALA A 90 -0.37 13.27 2.98
N ALA A 91 0.19 12.27 2.30
CA ALA A 91 1.07 11.29 2.91
C ALA A 91 2.36 11.91 3.51
N ALA A 92 2.72 13.14 3.13
CA ALA A 92 3.81 13.90 3.73
C ALA A 92 3.63 14.19 5.23
N VAL A 93 2.40 14.04 5.75
CA VAL A 93 2.10 14.15 7.20
C VAL A 93 2.45 12.85 7.95
N GLY A 94 2.77 11.76 7.26
CA GLY A 94 3.17 10.49 7.87
C GLY A 94 4.41 10.57 8.79
N PRO A 95 5.54 11.17 8.35
CA PRO A 95 6.71 11.37 9.19
C PRO A 95 6.49 12.16 10.48
N PRO A 96 5.83 13.35 10.49
CA PRO A 96 5.57 14.07 11.74
C PRO A 96 4.64 13.29 12.69
N ILE A 97 3.64 12.57 12.18
CA ILE A 97 2.81 11.69 13.02
C ILE A 97 3.65 10.58 13.65
N SER A 98 4.52 9.94 12.85
CA SER A 98 5.41 8.88 13.34
C SER A 98 6.37 9.40 14.42
N SER A 99 6.91 10.62 14.23
CA SER A 99 7.75 11.28 15.23
C SER A 99 6.98 11.59 16.52
N ALA A 100 5.75 12.09 16.42
CA ALA A 100 4.92 12.37 17.59
C ALA A 100 4.59 11.09 18.37
N ILE A 101 4.31 9.98 17.68
CA ILE A 101 4.12 8.65 18.30
C ILE A 101 5.38 8.21 19.04
N GLN A 102 6.56 8.38 18.43
CA GLN A 102 7.82 8.01 19.08
C GLN A 102 8.09 8.84 20.34
N MET A 103 7.77 10.13 20.31
CA MET A 103 7.94 11.02 21.47
C MET A 103 6.96 10.68 22.60
N ALA A 104 5.74 10.25 22.27
CA ALA A 104 4.73 9.85 23.25
C ALA A 104 5.01 8.46 23.87
N THR A 105 5.85 7.64 23.23
CA THR A 105 6.18 6.29 23.71
C THR A 105 7.68 6.02 23.64
N PRO A 106 8.50 6.72 24.46
CA PRO A 106 9.96 6.58 24.43
C PRO A 106 10.43 5.21 24.91
N ASP A 107 9.75 4.59 25.89
CA ASP A 107 10.20 3.35 26.53
C ASP A 107 9.88 2.07 25.75
N ASN A 108 8.94 2.13 24.79
CA ASN A 108 8.44 0.97 24.06
C ASN A 108 9.08 0.81 22.66
N GLY A 109 10.19 1.53 22.43
CA GLY A 109 10.92 1.54 21.16
C GLY A 109 10.07 2.00 19.97
N TYR A 110 10.32 1.41 18.81
CA TYR A 110 9.65 1.76 17.55
C TYR A 110 8.33 1.01 17.30
N ILE A 111 7.87 0.18 18.25
CA ILE A 111 6.69 -0.69 18.07
C ILE A 111 5.45 0.14 17.73
N GLY A 112 5.27 1.31 18.37
CA GLY A 112 4.15 2.21 18.08
C GLY A 112 4.10 2.66 16.62
N ILE A 113 5.26 3.01 16.04
CA ILE A 113 5.36 3.41 14.62
C ILE A 113 5.13 2.22 13.70
N GLN A 114 5.65 1.04 14.04
CA GLN A 114 5.49 -0.19 13.26
C GLN A 114 4.01 -0.58 13.15
N MET A 115 3.28 -0.56 14.28
CA MET A 115 1.85 -0.82 14.33
C MET A 115 1.05 0.24 13.58
N PHE A 116 1.36 1.53 13.77
CA PHE A 116 0.71 2.63 13.05
C PHE A 116 0.87 2.47 11.53
N SER A 117 2.09 2.22 11.07
CA SER A 117 2.39 2.04 9.65
C SER A 117 1.59 0.88 9.05
N GLY A 118 1.57 -0.27 9.73
CA GLY A 118 0.77 -1.41 9.27
C GLY A 118 -0.74 -1.15 9.26
N ALA A 119 -1.24 -0.41 10.26
CA ALA A 119 -2.66 -0.08 10.37
C ALA A 119 -3.12 0.83 9.23
N VAL A 120 -2.30 1.80 8.83
CA VAL A 120 -2.59 2.68 7.69
C VAL A 120 -2.66 1.89 6.38
N TYR A 121 -1.76 0.93 6.16
CA TYR A 121 -1.82 0.04 4.98
C TYR A 121 -3.09 -0.80 4.94
N ILE A 122 -3.47 -1.42 6.06
CA ILE A 122 -4.69 -2.23 6.15
C ILE A 122 -5.93 -1.34 5.96
N PHE A 123 -5.97 -0.17 6.60
CA PHE A 123 -7.07 0.78 6.46
C PHE A 123 -7.23 1.27 5.02
N GLY A 124 -6.12 1.58 4.32
CA GLY A 124 -6.13 1.88 2.89
C GLY A 124 -6.69 0.73 2.05
N SER A 125 -6.31 -0.52 2.36
CA SER A 125 -6.85 -1.69 1.69
C SER A 125 -8.35 -1.88 1.93
N LEU A 126 -8.85 -1.58 3.13
CA LEU A 126 -10.29 -1.62 3.44
C LEU A 126 -11.07 -0.57 2.65
N ILE A 127 -10.53 0.65 2.50
CA ILE A 127 -11.14 1.69 1.66
C ILE A 127 -11.21 1.22 0.20
N CYS A 128 -10.13 0.63 -0.33
CA CYS A 128 -10.13 0.06 -1.67
C CYS A 128 -11.13 -1.09 -1.84
N LEU A 129 -11.35 -1.90 -0.80
CA LEU A 129 -12.36 -2.94 -0.80
C LEU A 129 -13.78 -2.36 -0.86
N ILE A 130 -14.06 -1.30 -0.11
CA ILE A 130 -15.35 -0.57 -0.19
C ILE A 130 -15.54 0.00 -1.59
N LEU A 131 -14.50 0.60 -2.18
CA LEU A 131 -14.54 1.11 -3.55
C LEU A 131 -14.85 -0.02 -4.55
N LYS A 132 -14.20 -1.17 -4.42
CA LYS A 132 -14.45 -2.34 -5.27
C LYS A 132 -15.91 -2.79 -5.18
N ILE A 133 -16.45 -2.90 -3.97
CA ILE A 133 -17.85 -3.32 -3.74
C ILE A 133 -18.81 -2.32 -4.41
N LYS A 134 -18.57 -1.02 -4.27
CA LYS A 134 -19.41 0.01 -4.90
C LYS A 134 -19.34 0.01 -6.42
N MET A 135 -18.16 -0.23 -7.01
CA MET A 135 -17.99 -0.21 -8.46
C MET A 135 -18.50 -1.49 -9.14
N THR A 136 -18.36 -2.65 -8.48
CA THR A 136 -18.52 -3.94 -9.17
C THR A 136 -19.66 -4.79 -8.62
N GLY A 137 -20.24 -4.44 -7.47
CA GLY A 137 -21.36 -5.18 -6.86
C GLY A 137 -21.05 -6.61 -6.41
N SER A 138 -19.81 -7.11 -6.59
CA SER A 138 -19.39 -8.47 -6.25
C SER A 138 -17.91 -8.54 -5.83
N LEU A 139 -17.63 -9.35 -4.80
CA LEU A 139 -16.30 -9.58 -4.24
C LEU A 139 -15.32 -10.25 -5.20
N ILE A 140 -15.80 -10.95 -6.25
CA ILE A 140 -15.00 -11.87 -7.08
C ILE A 140 -14.77 -11.36 -8.51
N SER A 141 -15.36 -10.24 -8.92
CA SER A 141 -15.21 -9.76 -10.30
C SER A 141 -13.78 -9.27 -10.60
N ILE A 142 -13.28 -9.66 -11.78
CA ILE A 142 -11.89 -9.54 -12.28
C ILE A 142 -11.78 -8.31 -13.21
N MET A 143 -12.36 -7.17 -12.82
CA MET A 143 -12.24 -5.92 -13.60
C MET A 143 -11.08 -5.05 -13.09
#